data_AF-A0A4V2FQB9-F1
#
_entry.id   AF-A0A4V2FQB9-F1
#
_cell.length_a   1.000
_cell.length_b   1.000
_cell.length_c   1.000
_cell.angle_alpha   90.00
_cell.angle_beta   90.00
_cell.angle_gamma   90.00
#
_symmetry.space_group_name_H-M   'P 1'
#
loop_
_entity.id
_entity.type
_entity.pdbx_description
1 polymer ?
#
loop_
_entity_poly.entity_id
_entity_poly.type
_entity_poly.pdbx_seq_one_letter_code
_entity_poly.pdbx_strand_id
1 'polypeptide(L)'
;MAERTATAPVTEHDDEEGYTGPATVVLDGEEVPVQVRLECRHEPFDGRVHWSGRVLVNARLTELVGNGGADVELRTGAHSAPGRLSEPDMWDRYRVTGVGHPPFALDEPPEPETD
;
A
#
# COMPACT_ATOMS: atom_id res chain seq x y z
N MET A 1 -13.68 -20.84 -44.25
CA MET A 1 -14.69 -20.20 -43.38
C MET A 1 -14.20 -20.40 -41.97
N ALA A 2 -13.86 -19.32 -41.28
CA ALA A 2 -13.11 -19.32 -40.03
C ALA A 2 -14.03 -19.51 -38.83
N GLU A 3 -13.91 -20.63 -38.11
CA GLU A 3 -14.44 -20.75 -36.76
C GLU A 3 -13.38 -20.21 -35.80
N ARG A 4 -13.56 -18.94 -35.43
CA ARG A 4 -12.82 -18.29 -34.36
C ARG A 4 -13.39 -18.84 -33.06
N THR A 5 -12.72 -19.81 -32.46
CA THR A 5 -12.95 -20.15 -31.05
C THR A 5 -12.54 -18.94 -30.22
N ALA A 6 -13.53 -18.13 -29.85
CA ALA A 6 -13.37 -17.14 -28.80
C ALA A 6 -13.22 -17.90 -27.48
N THR A 7 -11.97 -18.22 -27.12
CA THR A 7 -11.66 -18.40 -25.71
C THR A 7 -11.83 -17.01 -25.08
N ALA A 8 -12.72 -16.90 -24.10
CA ALA A 8 -12.83 -15.71 -23.28
C ALA A 8 -11.43 -15.31 -22.80
N PRO A 9 -11.09 -14.01 -22.68
CA PRO A 9 -9.99 -13.66 -21.83
C PRO A 9 -10.37 -14.19 -20.44
N VAL A 10 -9.70 -15.25 -20.02
CA VAL A 10 -9.51 -15.52 -18.61
C VAL A 10 -8.79 -14.28 -18.12
N THR A 11 -9.56 -13.33 -17.58
CA THR A 11 -8.99 -12.28 -16.75
C THR A 11 -8.48 -13.06 -15.54
N GLU A 12 -7.22 -13.44 -15.61
CA GLU A 12 -6.40 -13.71 -14.44
C GLU A 12 -6.49 -12.39 -13.66
N HIS A 13 -7.44 -12.30 -12.72
CA HIS A 13 -7.41 -11.27 -11.69
C HIS A 13 -6.21 -11.65 -10.82
N ASP A 14 -5.01 -11.45 -11.35
CA ASP A 14 -3.76 -11.57 -10.62
C ASP A 14 -3.73 -10.37 -9.67
N ASP A 15 -3.49 -10.68 -8.41
CA ASP A 15 -3.59 -9.88 -7.21
C ASP A 15 -2.72 -8.58 -7.20
N GLU A 16 -2.93 -7.65 -8.16
CA GLU A 16 -2.26 -6.35 -8.26
C GLU A 16 -3.00 -5.21 -7.51
N GLU A 17 -3.78 -5.51 -6.47
CA GLU A 17 -4.41 -4.50 -5.60
C GLU A 17 -3.36 -3.87 -4.67
N GLY A 18 -2.57 -2.95 -5.21
CA GLY A 18 -1.49 -2.29 -4.51
C GLY A 18 -1.16 -0.89 -5.03
N TYR A 19 -0.34 -0.17 -4.28
CA TYR A 19 0.11 1.18 -4.61
C TYR A 19 1.63 1.26 -4.61
N THR A 20 2.22 1.66 -5.74
CA THR A 20 3.66 1.98 -5.81
C THR A 20 3.84 3.44 -6.19
N GLY A 21 4.44 4.23 -5.31
CA GLY A 21 4.60 5.65 -5.59
C GLY A 21 5.06 6.50 -4.40
N PRO A 22 5.01 7.83 -4.57
CA PRO A 22 5.32 8.78 -3.50
C PRO A 22 4.29 8.74 -2.38
N ALA A 23 4.77 8.68 -1.15
CA ALA A 23 3.95 8.81 0.04
C ALA A 23 4.61 9.77 1.04
N THR A 24 3.84 10.17 2.05
CA THR A 24 4.36 10.93 3.19
C THR A 24 4.10 10.15 4.45
N VAL A 25 5.16 9.89 5.21
CA VAL A 25 5.05 9.33 6.57
C VAL A 25 4.96 10.50 7.53
N VAL A 26 3.94 10.52 8.38
CA VAL A 26 3.80 11.48 9.46
C VAL A 26 4.09 10.78 10.78
N LEU A 27 5.11 11.24 11.49
CA LEU A 27 5.53 10.72 12.80
C LEU A 27 5.70 11.90 13.76
N ASP A 28 5.01 11.89 14.91
CA ASP A 28 5.11 12.97 15.91
C ASP A 28 4.90 14.40 15.33
N GLY A 29 4.13 14.51 14.25
CA GLY A 29 3.89 15.77 13.52
C GLY A 29 4.96 16.14 12.49
N GLU A 30 6.04 15.37 12.35
CA GLU A 30 7.02 15.51 11.28
C GLU A 30 6.57 14.76 10.03
N GLU A 31 6.59 15.45 8.88
CA GLU A 31 6.21 14.90 7.58
C GLU A 31 7.46 14.52 6.77
N VAL A 32 7.59 13.24 6.45
CA VAL A 32 8.74 12.68 5.73
C VAL A 32 8.29 12.16 4.36
N PRO A 33 8.70 12.79 3.25
CA PRO A 33 8.42 12.29 1.91
C PRO A 33 9.24 11.02 1.64
N VAL A 34 8.56 9.97 1.17
CA VAL A 34 9.13 8.64 0.94
C VAL A 34 8.61 8.05 -0.37
N GLN A 35 9.22 6.94 -0.78
CA GLN A 35 8.71 6.08 -1.84
C GLN A 35 8.28 4.75 -1.22
N VAL A 36 7.07 4.29 -1.55
CA VAL A 36 6.49 3.09 -0.95
C VAL A 36 5.99 2.13 -2.02
N ARG A 37 5.91 0.86 -1.62
CA ARG A 37 5.12 -0.17 -2.30
C ARG A 37 4.17 -0.76 -1.27
N LEU A 38 2.88 -0.61 -1.51
CA LEU A 38 1.80 -1.05 -0.64
C LEU A 38 0.98 -2.10 -1.35
N GLU A 39 0.41 -2.98 -0.56
CA GLU A 39 -0.47 -4.08 -0.96
C GLU A 39 -1.58 -4.17 0.09
N CYS A 40 -2.79 -4.50 -0.34
CA CYS A 40 -3.88 -4.81 0.57
C CYS A 40 -4.32 -6.25 0.39
N ARG A 41 -4.77 -6.86 1.49
CA ARG A 41 -5.40 -8.18 1.47
C ARG A 41 -6.59 -8.20 2.42
N HIS A 42 -7.60 -8.97 2.06
CA HIS A 42 -8.71 -9.22 2.97
C HIS A 42 -8.33 -10.34 3.94
N GLU A 43 -8.35 -10.07 5.25
CA GLU A 43 -7.96 -11.03 6.27
C GLU A 43 -9.20 -11.82 6.74
N PRO A 44 -9.33 -13.13 6.40
CA PRO A 44 -10.57 -13.88 6.64
C PRO A 44 -10.82 -14.17 8.12
N PHE A 45 -9.80 -14.06 8.96
CA PHE A 45 -9.88 -14.39 10.38
C PHE A 45 -10.59 -13.32 11.21
N ASP A 46 -10.45 -12.04 10.85
CA ASP A 46 -11.09 -10.92 11.55
C ASP A 46 -12.10 -10.16 10.68
N GLY A 47 -12.18 -10.48 9.38
CA GLY A 47 -13.08 -9.85 8.43
C GLY A 47 -12.71 -8.41 8.10
N ARG A 48 -11.45 -8.02 8.28
CA ARG A 48 -10.93 -6.67 8.00
C ARG A 48 -9.96 -6.70 6.83
N VAL A 49 -9.86 -5.56 6.17
CA VAL A 49 -8.80 -5.33 5.18
C VAL A 49 -7.51 -5.01 5.93
N HIS A 50 -6.47 -5.80 5.69
CA HIS A 50 -5.13 -5.55 6.20
C HIS A 50 -4.28 -5.07 5.04
N TRP A 51 -3.57 -3.96 5.24
CA TRP A 51 -2.64 -3.46 4.25
C TRP A 51 -1.23 -3.51 4.80
N SER A 52 -0.28 -3.80 3.93
CA SER A 52 1.12 -3.78 4.29
C SER A 52 1.94 -3.24 3.15
N GLY A 53 3.20 -2.97 3.41
CA GLY A 53 4.08 -2.47 2.38
C GLY A 53 5.49 -2.29 2.85
N ARG A 54 6.29 -1.74 1.95
CA ARG A 54 7.68 -1.43 2.17
C ARG A 54 7.93 0.03 1.85
N VAL A 55 8.64 0.69 2.75
CA VAL A 55 9.22 2.01 2.54
C VAL A 55 10.65 1.81 2.06
N LEU A 56 10.98 2.47 0.95
CA LEU A 56 12.36 2.51 0.44
C LEU A 56 13.27 3.28 1.40
N VAL A 57 14.59 3.08 1.23
CA VAL A 57 15.61 3.68 2.09
C VAL A 57 15.45 5.19 2.17
N ASN A 58 15.32 5.71 3.39
CA ASN A 58 15.19 7.14 3.65
C ASN A 58 15.92 7.49 4.96
N ALA A 59 17.01 8.27 4.85
CA ALA A 59 17.84 8.61 5.99
C ALA A 59 17.08 9.40 7.07
N ARG A 60 16.21 10.33 6.67
CA ARG A 60 15.40 11.12 7.61
C ARG A 60 14.43 10.25 8.39
N LEU A 61 13.82 9.28 7.72
CA LEU A 61 12.96 8.29 8.37
C LEU A 61 13.76 7.44 9.35
N THR A 62 14.98 7.02 8.99
CA THR A 62 15.86 6.27 9.91
C THR A 62 16.25 7.07 11.15
N GLU A 63 16.56 8.36 11.00
CA GLU A 63 16.86 9.23 12.14
C GLU A 63 15.68 9.36 13.11
N LEU A 64 14.46 9.38 12.57
CA LEU A 64 13.24 9.59 13.34
C LEU A 64 12.71 8.31 14.00
N VAL A 65 12.69 7.18 13.27
CA VAL A 65 12.16 5.90 13.76
C VAL A 65 13.19 5.17 14.63
N GLY A 66 14.47 5.32 14.32
CA GLY A 66 15.55 4.59 14.97
C GLY A 66 15.37 3.06 14.88
N ASN A 67 15.69 2.37 15.97
CA ASN A 67 15.74 0.91 16.02
C ASN A 67 14.49 0.24 16.65
N GLY A 68 13.40 0.98 16.90
CA GLY A 68 12.25 0.46 17.67
C GLY A 68 10.96 0.23 16.88
N GLY A 69 10.93 0.65 15.60
CA GLY A 69 9.68 0.86 14.88
C GLY A 69 8.86 2.02 15.48
N ALA A 70 7.83 2.46 14.78
CA ALA A 70 7.03 3.60 15.21
C ALA A 70 5.59 3.55 14.70
N ASP A 71 4.66 4.13 15.45
CA ASP A 71 3.29 4.36 14.98
C ASP A 71 3.28 5.61 14.11
N VAL A 72 2.67 5.55 12.93
CA VAL A 72 2.74 6.60 11.91
C VAL A 72 1.41 6.75 11.20
N GLU A 73 1.19 7.92 10.61
CA GLU A 73 0.17 8.08 9.59
C GLU A 73 0.84 8.04 8.21
N LEU A 74 0.39 7.15 7.34
CA LEU A 74 0.84 7.09 5.95
C LEU A 74 -0.16 7.81 5.06
N ARG A 75 0.32 8.80 4.29
CA ARG A 75 -0.48 9.58 3.35
C ARG A 75 -0.04 9.32 1.92
N THR A 76 -0.97 9.01 1.02
CA THR A 76 -0.71 8.97 -0.43
C THR A 76 -1.78 9.79 -1.15
N GLY A 77 -1.35 10.79 -1.92
CA GLY A 77 -2.28 11.70 -2.61
C GLY A 77 -3.35 12.29 -1.68
N ALA A 78 -4.61 11.92 -1.92
CA ALA A 78 -5.77 12.36 -1.14
C ALA A 78 -6.15 11.40 0.02
N HIS A 79 -5.44 10.28 0.18
CA HIS A 79 -5.76 9.23 1.13
C HIS A 79 -4.75 9.19 2.27
N SER A 80 -5.21 8.84 3.46
CA SER A 80 -4.37 8.64 4.63
C SER A 80 -4.86 7.48 5.48
N ALA A 81 -3.94 6.78 6.13
CA ALA A 81 -4.27 5.68 7.02
C ALA A 81 -3.24 5.56 8.16
N PRO A 82 -3.68 5.22 9.38
CA PRO A 82 -2.77 4.89 10.47
C PRO A 82 -2.08 3.56 10.17
N GLY A 83 -0.79 3.50 10.44
CA GLY A 83 0.02 2.32 10.26
C GLY A 83 1.16 2.28 11.28
N ARG A 84 1.89 1.17 11.26
CA ARG A 84 3.03 0.94 12.11
C ARG A 84 4.23 0.57 11.25
N LEU A 85 5.32 1.30 11.44
CA LEU A 85 6.63 0.94 10.94
C LEU A 85 7.27 -0.08 11.88
N SER A 86 7.85 -1.11 11.28
CA SER A 86 8.73 -2.05 11.97
C SER A 86 10.14 -1.48 12.09
N GLU A 87 11.04 -2.23 12.72
CA GLU A 87 12.46 -1.92 12.72
C GLU A 87 13.03 -1.93 11.28
N PRO A 88 14.10 -1.15 11.00
CA PRO A 88 14.76 -1.22 9.70
C PRO A 88 15.34 -2.61 9.47
N ASP A 89 15.12 -3.15 8.27
CA ASP A 89 15.82 -4.33 7.79
C ASP A 89 17.33 -4.03 7.60
N MET A 90 18.15 -5.06 7.35
CA MET A 90 19.60 -4.94 7.10
C MET A 90 20.01 -4.07 5.88
N TRP A 91 19.04 -3.49 5.18
CA TRP A 91 19.21 -2.54 4.07
C TRP A 91 18.55 -1.18 4.34
N ASP A 92 18.23 -0.83 5.59
CA ASP A 92 17.56 0.42 5.97
C ASP A 92 16.19 0.61 5.29
N ARG A 93 15.49 -0.50 5.04
CA ARG A 93 14.11 -0.49 4.55
C ARG A 93 13.17 -0.75 5.70
N TYR A 94 12.01 -0.12 5.67
CA TYR A 94 11.01 -0.29 6.70
C TYR A 94 9.83 -1.05 6.17
N ARG A 95 9.35 -2.03 6.94
CA ARG A 95 8.03 -2.59 6.72
C ARG A 95 6.99 -1.69 7.36
N VAL A 96 5.94 -1.36 6.61
CA VAL A 96 4.76 -0.66 7.11
C VAL A 96 3.57 -1.61 7.07
N THR A 97 2.73 -1.56 8.10
CA THR A 97 1.50 -2.35 8.21
C THR A 97 0.38 -1.51 8.80
N GLY A 98 -0.85 -1.70 8.32
CA GLY A 98 -2.03 -1.10 8.93
C GLY A 98 -3.27 -1.96 8.70
N VAL A 99 -4.35 -1.57 9.38
CA VAL A 99 -5.64 -2.26 9.37
C VAL A 99 -6.72 -1.28 8.98
N GLY A 100 -7.68 -1.72 8.19
CA GLY A 100 -8.82 -0.93 7.73
C GLY A 100 -8.61 -0.41 6.31
N HIS A 101 -9.10 0.81 6.06
CA HIS A 101 -9.04 1.41 4.74
C HIS A 101 -7.57 1.72 4.37
N PRO A 102 -7.04 1.18 3.28
CA PRO A 102 -5.68 1.45 2.86
C PRO A 102 -5.52 2.93 2.48
N PRO A 103 -4.31 3.50 2.60
CA PRO A 103 -4.06 4.88 2.24
C PRO A 103 -3.90 5.05 0.72
N PHE A 104 -4.59 4.27 -0.10
CA PHE A 104 -4.58 4.35 -1.57
C PHE A 104 -5.92 3.89 -2.14
N ALA A 105 -6.26 4.34 -3.34
CA ALA A 105 -7.46 3.87 -4.04
C ALA A 105 -7.31 2.38 -4.36
N LEU A 106 -8.22 1.57 -3.81
CA LEU A 106 -8.49 0.24 -4.34
C LEU A 106 -9.19 0.48 -5.67
N ASP A 107 -8.67 -0.08 -6.76
CA ASP A 107 -9.18 0.11 -8.12
C ASP A 107 -10.72 0.10 -8.10
N GLU A 108 -11.33 1.27 -8.21
CA GLU A 108 -12.77 1.37 -8.39
C GLU A 108 -13.00 1.02 -9.84
N PRO A 109 -13.81 -0.03 -10.16
CA PRO A 109 -14.06 -0.37 -11.54
C PRO A 109 -14.55 0.89 -12.26
N PRO A 110 -14.05 1.20 -13.47
CA PRO A 110 -14.51 2.38 -14.18
C PRO A 110 -16.04 2.35 -14.21
N GLU A 111 -16.68 3.43 -13.77
CA GLU A 111 -18.14 3.55 -13.80
C GLU A 111 -18.62 3.06 -15.17
N PRO A 112 -19.60 2.14 -15.24
CA PRO A 112 -20.02 1.61 -16.54
C PRO A 112 -20.43 2.78 -17.42
N GLU A 113 -19.66 3.03 -18.48
CA GLU A 113 -20.00 3.98 -19.52
C GLU A 113 -21.41 3.62 -20.00
N THR A 114 -22.38 4.44 -19.61
CA THR A 114 -23.76 4.27 -20.02
C THR A 114 -23.89 4.93 -21.39
N ASP A 115 -23.83 4.11 -22.44
CA ASP A 115 -24.31 4.46 -23.79
C ASP A 115 -25.54 3.60 -24.15
#